data_AF-A0A7X7ABU6-F1
#
_entry.id   AF-A0A7X7ABU6-F1
#
_cell.length_a   1.000
_cell.length_b   1.000
_cell.length_c   1.000
_cell.angle_alpha   90.00
_cell.angle_beta   90.00
_cell.angle_gamma   90.00
#
_symmetry.space_group_name_H-M   'P 1'
#
loop_
_entity.id
_entity.type
_entity.pdbx_description
1 polymer ?
#
loop_
_entity_poly.entity_id
_entity_poly.type
_entity_poly.pdbx_seq_one_letter_code
_entity_poly.pdbx_strand_id
1 'polypeptide(L)'
;MAQLKEGSVIKKTTGDEIIATVEDINNIPSPTKADVGLSNVDNVKQATKVEFDEHLADDVSQREVHGLRVENNKLEFYTGTEWKIASGGIPVGNVSGLSVEEDVEEITLMWTDPEDRYLDDLKIAEWQGTKIVRKEGSYPVSDDDGILVVDNTTKNQYSSNGYTDVGLTGGETYYYMVFPYTEDTITVDGANRVAGTPIKLDDPSGSPGNTMLIAGNIEEGFFGEVAASELITGDALASECGISQGTSINSTAGWLKFAYKGEIQ
;
A
#
# COMPACT_ATOMS: atom_id res chain seq x y z
N MET A 1 -16.02 -100.87 -46.57
CA MET A 1 -15.44 -99.84 -47.45
C MET A 1 -16.58 -99.16 -48.19
N ALA A 2 -16.91 -97.92 -47.85
CA ALA A 2 -17.95 -97.18 -48.58
C ALA A 2 -17.37 -96.70 -49.91
N GLN A 3 -17.85 -97.27 -51.02
CA GLN A 3 -17.48 -96.80 -52.35
C GLN A 3 -18.28 -95.53 -52.68
N LEU A 4 -17.57 -94.52 -53.21
CA LEU A 4 -18.16 -93.28 -53.71
C LEU A 4 -19.21 -93.61 -54.79
N LYS A 5 -20.37 -92.95 -54.74
CA LYS A 5 -21.41 -93.10 -55.77
C LYS A 5 -20.90 -92.60 -57.12
N GLU A 6 -21.08 -93.43 -58.15
CA GLU A 6 -20.79 -93.14 -59.54
C GLU A 6 -21.50 -91.82 -59.94
N GLY A 7 -20.72 -90.80 -60.30
CA GLY A 7 -21.19 -89.44 -60.62
C GLY A 7 -20.77 -88.32 -59.66
N SER A 8 -20.10 -88.62 -58.53
CA SER A 8 -19.51 -87.56 -57.69
C SER A 8 -18.26 -86.96 -58.35
N VAL A 9 -18.40 -85.77 -58.92
CA VAL A 9 -17.26 -84.96 -59.40
C VAL A 9 -16.61 -84.30 -58.20
N ILE A 10 -15.44 -84.80 -57.78
CA ILE A 10 -14.54 -84.04 -56.91
C ILE A 10 -14.00 -82.90 -57.78
N LYS A 11 -14.47 -81.67 -57.59
CA LYS A 11 -13.77 -80.49 -58.12
C LYS A 11 -12.43 -80.40 -57.40
N LYS A 12 -11.41 -81.08 -57.92
CA LYS A 12 -10.03 -80.83 -57.52
C LYS A 12 -9.67 -79.48 -58.10
N THR A 13 -9.56 -78.49 -57.22
CA THR A 13 -8.98 -77.19 -57.56
C THR A 13 -7.66 -77.44 -58.26
N THR A 14 -7.53 -76.92 -59.48
CA THR A 14 -6.38 -77.20 -60.34
C THR A 14 -5.15 -76.46 -59.79
N GLY A 15 -3.93 -76.96 -60.01
CA GLY A 15 -2.71 -76.26 -59.57
C GLY A 15 -2.66 -74.80 -60.03
N ASP A 16 -3.20 -74.52 -61.22
CA ASP A 16 -3.32 -73.18 -61.78
C ASP A 16 -4.29 -72.26 -61.01
N GLU A 17 -5.38 -72.80 -60.46
CA GLU A 17 -6.32 -72.03 -59.60
C GLU A 17 -5.69 -71.72 -58.23
N ILE A 18 -4.82 -72.61 -57.72
CA ILE A 18 -4.06 -72.39 -56.49
C ILE A 18 -2.95 -71.35 -56.72
N ILE A 19 -2.28 -71.37 -57.88
CA ILE A 19 -1.24 -70.40 -58.23
C ILE A 19 -1.85 -69.00 -58.42
N ALA A 20 -2.98 -68.89 -59.13
CA ALA A 20 -3.68 -67.62 -59.30
C ALA A 20 -4.11 -67.00 -57.96
N THR A 21 -4.65 -67.80 -57.04
CA THR A 21 -5.05 -67.32 -55.70
C THR A 21 -3.87 -66.91 -54.83
N VAL A 22 -2.67 -67.46 -55.04
CA VAL A 22 -1.44 -67.05 -54.33
C VAL A 22 -0.84 -65.77 -54.92
N GLU A 23 -0.90 -65.59 -56.25
CA GLU A 23 -0.53 -64.32 -56.89
C GLU A 23 -1.45 -63.17 -56.43
N ASP A 24 -2.75 -63.43 -56.27
CA ASP A 24 -3.71 -62.45 -55.78
C ASP A 24 -3.41 -62.00 -54.34
N ILE A 25 -2.98 -62.91 -53.46
CA ILE A 25 -2.58 -62.58 -52.07
C ILE A 25 -1.33 -61.71 -52.05
N ASN A 26 -0.36 -61.99 -52.92
CA ASN A 26 0.89 -61.24 -53.00
C ASN A 26 0.71 -59.85 -53.64
N ASN A 27 -0.42 -59.60 -54.28
CA ASN A 27 -0.78 -58.30 -54.89
C ASN A 27 -1.81 -57.50 -54.06
N ILE A 28 -2.09 -57.89 -52.80
CA ILE A 28 -2.97 -57.10 -51.94
C ILE A 28 -2.23 -55.81 -51.52
N PRO A 29 -2.74 -54.61 -51.88
CA PRO A 29 -2.12 -53.35 -51.48
C PRO A 29 -2.16 -53.19 -49.96
N SER A 30 -1.08 -52.64 -49.40
CA SER A 30 -1.05 -52.32 -47.97
C SER A 30 -2.09 -51.25 -47.63
N PRO A 31 -2.82 -51.39 -46.51
CA PRO A 31 -3.85 -50.43 -46.13
C PRO A 31 -3.25 -49.03 -45.94
N THR A 32 -3.94 -48.02 -46.46
CA THR A 32 -3.60 -46.61 -46.39
C THR A 32 -4.30 -45.93 -45.22
N LYS A 33 -3.91 -44.70 -44.88
CA LYS A 33 -4.60 -43.88 -43.87
C LYS A 33 -6.08 -43.66 -44.20
N ALA A 34 -6.44 -43.61 -45.48
CA ALA A 34 -7.82 -43.47 -45.90
C ALA A 34 -8.63 -44.73 -45.60
N ASP A 35 -8.04 -45.92 -45.75
CA ASP A 35 -8.71 -47.21 -45.53
C ASP A 35 -9.13 -47.41 -44.06
N VAL A 36 -8.46 -46.73 -43.13
CA VAL A 36 -8.76 -46.77 -41.69
C VAL A 36 -9.40 -45.48 -41.16
N GLY A 37 -9.86 -44.58 -42.04
CA GLY A 37 -10.58 -43.36 -41.64
C GLY A 37 -9.71 -42.26 -41.01
N LEU A 38 -8.38 -42.31 -41.24
CA LEU A 38 -7.39 -41.36 -40.71
C LEU A 38 -6.84 -40.42 -41.79
N SER A 39 -7.58 -40.22 -42.89
CA SER A 39 -7.16 -39.46 -44.06
C SER A 39 -6.85 -37.99 -43.78
N ASN A 40 -7.47 -37.40 -42.76
CA ASN A 40 -7.26 -36.01 -42.34
C ASN A 40 -6.25 -35.87 -41.19
N VAL A 41 -5.62 -36.96 -40.76
CA VAL A 41 -4.63 -36.96 -39.69
C VAL A 41 -3.23 -36.85 -40.30
N ASP A 42 -2.64 -35.66 -40.19
CA ASP A 42 -1.24 -35.41 -40.52
C ASP A 42 -0.33 -36.24 -39.59
N ASN A 43 0.80 -36.73 -40.13
CA ASN A 43 1.86 -37.35 -39.33
C ASN A 43 2.66 -36.25 -38.60
N VAL A 44 1.97 -35.40 -37.83
CA VAL A 44 2.63 -34.46 -36.93
C VAL A 44 3.32 -35.28 -35.84
N LYS A 45 4.45 -34.81 -35.31
CA LYS A 45 5.09 -35.35 -34.11
C LYS A 45 4.08 -35.32 -32.96
N GLN A 46 3.22 -36.34 -32.87
CA GLN A 46 2.50 -36.65 -31.66
C GLN A 46 3.58 -36.98 -30.63
N ALA A 47 3.46 -36.38 -29.45
CA ALA A 47 4.23 -36.84 -28.30
C ALA A 47 4.10 -38.36 -28.24
N THR A 48 5.24 -39.04 -28.19
CA THR A 48 5.28 -40.48 -27.96
C THR A 48 4.49 -40.79 -26.70
N LYS A 49 3.99 -42.02 -26.58
CA LYS A 49 3.34 -42.46 -25.33
C LYS A 49 4.25 -42.17 -24.12
N VAL A 50 5.57 -42.31 -24.30
CA VAL A 50 6.59 -41.96 -23.31
C VAL A 50 6.52 -40.47 -22.95
N GLU A 51 6.61 -39.56 -23.92
CA GLU A 51 6.52 -38.11 -23.66
C GLU A 51 5.18 -37.69 -23.03
N PHE A 52 4.07 -38.36 -23.37
CA PHE A 52 2.76 -38.12 -22.76
C PHE A 52 2.67 -38.65 -21.32
N ASP A 53 3.18 -39.86 -21.06
CA ASP A 53 3.22 -40.44 -19.72
C ASP A 53 4.19 -39.67 -18.81
N GLU A 54 5.28 -39.14 -19.36
CA GLU A 54 6.22 -38.25 -18.67
C GLU A 54 5.52 -36.96 -18.25
N HIS A 55 4.78 -36.30 -19.15
CA HIS A 55 4.00 -35.10 -18.80
C HIS A 55 2.89 -35.39 -17.78
N LEU A 56 2.28 -36.58 -17.81
CA LEU A 56 1.26 -36.95 -16.81
C LEU A 56 1.84 -37.15 -15.41
N ALA A 57 3.14 -37.43 -15.33
CA ALA A 57 3.90 -37.53 -14.09
C ALA A 57 4.48 -36.19 -13.63
N ASP A 58 4.37 -35.13 -14.45
CA ASP A 58 4.75 -33.77 -14.07
C ASP A 58 3.74 -33.21 -13.07
N ASP A 59 4.19 -33.02 -11.85
CA ASP A 59 3.53 -32.19 -10.85
C ASP A 59 4.06 -30.75 -10.97
N VAL A 60 3.29 -29.76 -10.51
CA VAL A 60 3.65 -28.33 -10.51
C VAL A 60 5.00 -28.08 -9.82
N SER A 61 5.44 -29.02 -8.97
CA SER A 61 6.70 -29.02 -8.24
C SER A 61 7.93 -29.49 -9.03
N GLN A 62 7.76 -30.12 -10.20
CA GLN A 62 8.88 -30.65 -10.98
C GLN A 62 9.29 -29.68 -12.10
N ARG A 63 10.26 -28.82 -11.78
CA ARG A 63 11.10 -28.02 -12.70
C ARG A 63 10.34 -27.03 -13.61
N GLU A 64 10.50 -25.75 -13.33
CA GLU A 64 10.42 -24.59 -14.25
C GLU A 64 9.12 -24.34 -15.06
N VAL A 65 8.16 -25.27 -15.14
CA VAL A 65 6.98 -25.11 -16.02
C VAL A 65 6.05 -23.99 -15.52
N HIS A 66 6.03 -23.71 -14.22
CA HIS A 66 5.06 -22.77 -13.63
C HIS A 66 5.65 -21.53 -12.97
N GLY A 67 6.98 -21.36 -13.01
CA GLY A 67 7.65 -20.15 -12.49
C GLY A 67 7.36 -19.82 -11.01
N LEU A 68 6.75 -20.74 -10.25
CA LEU A 68 6.39 -20.64 -8.83
C LEU A 68 6.69 -21.99 -8.16
N ARG A 69 7.35 -21.98 -7.00
CA ARG A 69 7.62 -23.19 -6.19
C ARG A 69 7.65 -22.85 -4.70
N VAL A 70 7.59 -23.87 -3.85
CA VAL A 70 7.86 -23.71 -2.41
C VAL A 70 9.11 -24.52 -2.06
N GLU A 71 10.16 -23.86 -1.57
CA GLU A 71 11.44 -24.47 -1.20
C GLU A 71 11.81 -23.97 0.21
N ASN A 72 12.20 -24.87 1.13
CA ASN A 72 12.53 -24.52 2.52
C ASN A 72 11.48 -23.64 3.23
N ASN A 73 10.19 -23.96 3.05
CA ASN A 73 9.04 -23.18 3.55
C ASN A 73 8.94 -21.74 3.03
N LYS A 74 9.62 -21.41 1.91
CA LYS A 74 9.52 -20.11 1.25
C LYS A 74 8.90 -20.27 -0.12
N LEU A 75 7.92 -19.42 -0.44
CA LEU A 75 7.43 -19.28 -1.81
C LEU A 75 8.54 -18.61 -2.63
N GLU A 76 8.95 -19.24 -3.73
CA GLU A 76 9.92 -18.71 -4.67
C GLU A 76 9.29 -18.61 -6.07
N PHE A 77 9.69 -17.60 -6.84
CA PHE A 77 9.30 -17.43 -8.24
C PHE A 77 10.54 -17.40 -9.14
N TYR A 78 10.41 -17.96 -10.33
CA TYR A 78 11.49 -17.98 -11.32
C TYR A 78 11.44 -16.72 -12.17
N THR A 79 12.55 -16.00 -12.22
CA THR A 79 12.69 -14.77 -13.00
C THR A 79 13.03 -15.00 -14.47
N GLY A 80 13.19 -16.27 -14.89
CA GLY A 80 13.75 -16.65 -16.19
C GLY A 80 15.26 -16.91 -16.16
N THR A 81 15.93 -16.61 -15.04
CA THR A 81 17.38 -16.85 -14.86
C THR A 81 17.71 -17.42 -13.46
N GLU A 82 17.03 -16.92 -12.43
CA GLU A 82 17.21 -17.36 -11.05
C GLU A 82 15.86 -17.49 -10.32
N TRP A 83 15.85 -18.30 -9.27
CA TRP A 83 14.74 -18.39 -8.32
C TRP A 83 14.89 -17.30 -7.27
N LYS A 84 13.84 -16.50 -7.07
CA LYS A 84 13.78 -15.47 -6.04
C LYS A 84 12.70 -15.81 -5.03
N ILE A 85 13.00 -15.62 -3.76
CA ILE A 85 12.00 -15.70 -2.71
C ILE A 85 10.98 -14.58 -2.96
N ALA A 86 9.69 -14.92 -2.90
CA ALA A 86 8.61 -13.96 -2.79
C ALA A 86 8.77 -13.24 -1.44
N SER A 87 9.51 -12.14 -1.46
CA SER A 87 9.79 -11.26 -0.32
C SER A 87 8.99 -9.97 -0.46
N GLY A 88 8.59 -9.37 0.66
CA GLY A 88 7.89 -8.08 0.67
C GLY A 88 6.60 -8.04 1.49
N GLY A 89 6.31 -9.08 2.27
CA GLY A 89 5.20 -9.13 3.21
C GLY A 89 3.82 -8.91 2.60
N ILE A 90 2.81 -8.87 3.46
CA ILE A 90 1.49 -8.35 3.11
C ILE A 90 1.26 -7.10 3.98
N PRO A 91 0.93 -5.94 3.40
CA PRO A 91 0.66 -4.75 4.20
C PRO A 91 -0.62 -4.91 5.01
N VAL A 92 -0.63 -4.34 6.22
CA VAL A 92 -1.79 -4.36 7.12
C VAL A 92 -2.95 -3.48 6.63
N GLY A 93 -2.69 -2.58 5.69
CA GLY A 93 -3.68 -1.67 5.13
C GLY A 93 -3.64 -0.29 5.77
N ASN A 94 -4.71 0.48 5.54
CA ASN A 94 -4.79 1.90 5.84
C ASN A 94 -5.22 2.18 7.27
N VAL A 95 -4.72 3.29 7.82
CA VAL A 95 -5.26 3.83 9.08
C VAL A 95 -6.71 4.30 8.87
N SER A 96 -7.44 4.42 9.96
CA SER A 96 -8.79 5.01 9.95
C SER A 96 -8.86 6.21 10.89
N GLY A 97 -9.83 7.12 10.65
CA GLY A 97 -9.97 8.33 11.47
C GLY A 97 -8.77 9.28 11.41
N LEU A 98 -8.01 9.26 10.30
CA LEU A 98 -6.86 10.15 10.12
C LEU A 98 -7.33 11.61 10.07
N SER A 99 -6.85 12.42 11.00
CA SER A 99 -7.13 13.86 11.08
C SER A 99 -5.95 14.64 11.62
N VAL A 100 -5.97 15.95 11.40
CA VAL A 100 -5.03 16.90 11.99
C VAL A 100 -5.79 18.00 12.72
N GLU A 101 -5.21 18.47 13.82
CA GLU A 101 -5.60 19.68 14.53
C GLU A 101 -4.40 20.64 14.50
N GLU A 102 -4.64 21.87 14.07
CA GLU A 102 -3.61 22.89 13.90
C GLU A 102 -3.58 23.79 15.14
N ASP A 103 -2.39 24.01 15.70
CA ASP A 103 -2.16 24.99 16.76
C ASP A 103 -0.94 25.86 16.39
N VAL A 104 -0.54 26.76 17.28
CA VAL A 104 0.58 27.69 17.07
C VAL A 104 1.89 26.93 17.00
N GLU A 105 2.55 26.99 15.84
CA GLU A 105 3.85 26.32 15.59
C GLU A 105 3.84 24.79 15.82
N GLU A 106 2.66 24.16 15.86
CA GLU A 106 2.52 22.73 16.03
C GLU A 106 1.26 22.17 15.33
N ILE A 107 1.29 20.86 15.03
CA ILE A 107 0.17 20.11 14.46
C ILE A 107 0.00 18.82 15.26
N THR A 108 -1.23 18.55 15.71
CA THR A 108 -1.58 17.29 16.36
C THR A 108 -2.23 16.34 15.37
N LEU A 109 -1.63 15.18 15.14
CA LEU A 109 -2.13 14.13 14.25
C LEU A 109 -2.85 13.04 15.04
N MET A 110 -4.07 12.68 14.64
CA MET A 110 -4.83 11.57 15.23
C MET A 110 -5.13 10.50 14.20
N TRP A 111 -5.02 9.23 14.60
CA TRP A 111 -5.36 8.09 13.74
C TRP A 111 -5.62 6.82 14.56
N THR A 112 -6.38 5.90 13.99
CA THR A 112 -6.56 4.53 14.49
C THR A 112 -5.75 3.57 13.61
N ASP A 113 -4.91 2.75 14.23
CA ASP A 113 -4.05 1.79 13.55
C ASP A 113 -4.89 0.69 12.88
N PRO A 114 -4.48 0.18 11.70
CA PRO A 114 -5.21 -0.89 11.01
C PRO A 114 -5.16 -2.18 11.81
N GLU A 115 -6.22 -2.98 11.77
CA GLU A 115 -6.22 -4.33 12.36
C GLU A 115 -5.27 -5.29 11.62
N ASP A 116 -4.88 -6.36 12.32
CA ASP A 116 -4.20 -7.49 11.69
C ASP A 116 -5.07 -8.08 10.57
N ARG A 117 -4.43 -8.59 9.51
CA ARG A 117 -5.15 -9.19 8.39
C ARG A 117 -5.16 -10.71 8.47
N TYR A 118 -6.32 -11.28 8.14
CA TYR A 118 -6.56 -12.71 8.11
C TYR A 118 -7.10 -13.12 6.75
N LEU A 119 -6.69 -14.30 6.28
CA LEU A 119 -7.33 -15.04 5.20
C LEU A 119 -7.93 -16.29 5.81
N ASP A 120 -9.26 -16.31 5.91
CA ASP A 120 -10.00 -17.25 6.76
C ASP A 120 -9.47 -17.17 8.22
N ASP A 121 -8.92 -18.26 8.76
CA ASP A 121 -8.36 -18.32 10.12
C ASP A 121 -6.83 -18.12 10.16
N LEU A 122 -6.18 -17.90 9.01
CA LEU A 122 -4.73 -17.70 8.93
C LEU A 122 -4.38 -16.21 9.02
N LYS A 123 -3.59 -15.83 10.03
CA LYS A 123 -3.00 -14.48 10.11
C LYS A 123 -1.98 -14.31 8.97
N ILE A 124 -2.25 -13.38 8.07
CA ILE A 124 -1.42 -13.11 6.87
C ILE A 124 -0.64 -11.80 6.96
N ALA A 125 -1.03 -10.89 7.87
CA ALA A 125 -0.28 -9.67 8.16
C ALA A 125 -0.51 -9.27 9.62
N GLU A 126 0.57 -9.00 10.34
CA GLU A 126 0.53 -8.53 11.72
C GLU A 126 1.05 -7.11 11.79
N TRP A 127 0.27 -6.22 12.39
CA TRP A 127 0.68 -4.85 12.63
C TRP A 127 1.81 -4.83 13.65
N GLN A 128 2.92 -4.20 13.30
CA GLN A 128 4.08 -4.02 14.18
C GLN A 128 4.22 -2.58 14.66
N GLY A 129 3.75 -1.63 13.84
CA GLY A 129 3.79 -0.21 14.18
C GLY A 129 3.23 0.66 13.07
N THR A 130 3.26 1.96 13.32
CA THR A 130 2.88 2.99 12.36
C THR A 130 3.89 4.13 12.42
N LYS A 131 4.52 4.42 11.28
CA LYS A 131 5.39 5.59 11.12
C LYS A 131 4.60 6.76 10.57
N ILE A 132 4.99 7.98 10.94
CA ILE A 132 4.54 9.21 10.27
C ILE A 132 5.77 9.91 9.72
N VAL A 133 5.71 10.27 8.44
CA VAL A 133 6.73 11.08 7.78
C VAL A 133 6.10 12.40 7.35
N ARG A 134 6.87 13.48 7.52
CA ARG A 134 6.51 14.84 7.11
C ARG A 134 7.44 15.33 6.01
N LYS A 135 6.88 16.10 5.07
CA LYS A 135 7.63 16.76 4.00
C LYS A 135 7.00 18.11 3.64
N GLU A 136 7.82 19.04 3.17
CA GLU A 136 7.39 20.34 2.67
C GLU A 136 7.11 20.28 1.15
N GLY A 137 6.13 21.05 0.69
CA GLY A 137 5.78 21.21 -0.72
C GLY A 137 5.08 20.02 -1.41
N SER A 138 5.13 18.81 -0.85
CA SER A 138 4.45 17.62 -1.39
C SER A 138 4.33 16.51 -0.35
N TYR A 139 3.37 15.60 -0.53
CA TYR A 139 3.27 14.38 0.28
C TYR A 139 4.50 13.47 0.13
N PRO A 140 4.99 12.86 1.23
CA PRO A 140 5.95 11.78 1.15
C PRO A 140 5.47 10.64 0.22
N VAL A 141 6.41 9.94 -0.40
CA VAL A 141 6.12 8.75 -1.23
C VAL A 141 6.65 7.44 -0.64
N SER A 142 7.51 7.50 0.38
CA SER A 142 8.06 6.37 1.14
C SER A 142 8.39 6.78 2.58
N ASP A 143 8.69 5.82 3.45
CA ASP A 143 9.04 6.09 4.85
C ASP A 143 10.41 6.77 5.05
N ASP A 144 11.23 6.84 3.99
CA ASP A 144 12.47 7.61 3.94
C ASP A 144 12.36 8.93 3.10
N ASP A 145 11.17 9.30 2.61
CA ASP A 145 10.97 10.51 1.80
C ASP A 145 10.51 11.71 2.64
N GLY A 146 11.35 12.15 3.57
CA GLY A 146 11.07 13.30 4.42
C GLY A 146 11.69 13.17 5.80
N ILE A 147 11.07 13.83 6.78
CA ILE A 147 11.46 13.78 8.19
C ILE A 147 10.55 12.77 8.89
N LEU A 148 11.14 11.77 9.56
CA LEU A 148 10.42 10.88 10.45
C LEU A 148 9.94 11.68 11.68
N VAL A 149 8.61 11.78 11.82
CA VAL A 149 7.95 12.50 12.93
C VAL A 149 7.81 11.57 14.13
N VAL A 150 7.26 10.38 13.90
CA VAL A 150 7.06 9.37 14.95
C VAL A 150 7.14 7.97 14.35
N ASP A 151 7.70 7.04 15.11
CA ASP A 151 7.57 5.59 14.89
C ASP A 151 6.87 4.99 16.12
N ASN A 152 5.57 4.71 15.97
CA ASN A 152 4.73 4.23 17.06
C ASN A 152 4.57 2.71 17.00
N THR A 153 4.98 2.02 18.06
CA THR A 153 4.82 0.56 18.20
C THR A 153 3.73 0.16 19.21
N THR A 154 2.99 1.13 19.77
CA THR A 154 1.89 0.85 20.70
C THR A 154 0.55 1.04 19.99
N LYS A 155 -0.22 -0.05 19.87
CA LYS A 155 -1.49 -0.04 19.13
C LYS A 155 -2.45 1.04 19.64
N ASN A 156 -2.99 1.83 18.72
CA ASN A 156 -3.99 2.88 18.96
C ASN A 156 -3.58 3.92 20.02
N GLN A 157 -2.29 4.10 20.27
CA GLN A 157 -1.80 5.06 21.27
C GLN A 157 -2.29 6.49 20.98
N TYR A 158 -2.45 6.85 19.71
CA TYR A 158 -2.75 8.20 19.25
C TYR A 158 -4.15 8.34 18.62
N SER A 159 -5.06 7.38 18.85
CA SER A 159 -6.42 7.44 18.31
C SER A 159 -7.34 8.43 19.01
N SER A 160 -6.99 8.84 20.24
CA SER A 160 -7.83 9.73 21.05
C SER A 160 -7.18 11.07 21.38
N ASN A 161 -5.89 11.08 21.72
CA ASN A 161 -5.18 12.31 22.12
C ASN A 161 -4.22 12.84 21.05
N GLY A 162 -3.99 12.07 19.97
CA GLY A 162 -3.06 12.43 18.92
C GLY A 162 -1.58 12.48 19.32
N TYR A 163 -0.74 12.62 18.30
CA TYR A 163 0.68 12.93 18.41
C TYR A 163 0.91 14.37 17.97
N THR A 164 1.52 15.18 18.82
CA THR A 164 1.83 16.59 18.52
C THR A 164 3.22 16.73 17.91
N ASP A 165 3.27 17.16 16.66
CA ASP A 165 4.46 17.55 15.93
C ASP A 165 4.74 19.04 16.16
N VAL A 166 5.84 19.35 16.83
CA VAL A 166 6.17 20.70 17.35
C VAL A 166 7.31 21.35 16.58
N GLY A 167 7.48 22.67 16.76
CA GLY A 167 8.60 23.43 16.19
C GLY A 167 8.43 23.67 14.69
N LEU A 168 7.19 23.75 14.24
CA LEU A 168 6.81 24.04 12.87
C LEU A 168 6.72 25.55 12.65
N THR A 169 6.98 25.99 11.43
CA THR A 169 6.79 27.41 11.08
C THR A 169 5.30 27.70 10.83
N GLY A 170 4.72 28.64 11.57
CA GLY A 170 3.34 29.06 11.40
C GLY A 170 3.06 29.62 9.99
N GLY A 171 1.96 29.18 9.38
CA GLY A 171 1.53 29.58 8.05
C GLY A 171 2.17 28.78 6.90
N GLU A 172 3.15 27.90 7.19
CA GLU A 172 3.72 26.98 6.22
C GLU A 172 2.94 25.66 6.21
N THR A 173 2.56 25.17 5.02
CA THR A 173 1.83 23.91 4.90
C THR A 173 2.79 22.72 4.90
N TYR A 174 2.56 21.80 5.82
CA TYR A 174 3.29 20.54 5.93
C TYR A 174 2.42 19.38 5.45
N TYR A 175 3.03 18.46 4.72
CA TYR A 175 2.39 17.28 4.17
C TYR A 175 2.86 16.03 4.91
N TYR A 176 1.91 15.24 5.39
CA TYR A 176 2.16 14.04 6.16
C TYR A 176 1.70 12.80 5.41
N MET A 177 2.42 11.70 5.61
CA MET A 177 1.99 10.38 5.20
C MET A 177 2.18 9.40 6.37
N VAL A 178 1.13 8.61 6.61
CA VAL A 178 1.09 7.61 7.68
C VAL A 178 1.35 6.23 7.07
N PHE A 179 2.38 5.55 7.55
CA PHE A 179 2.84 4.25 7.07
C PHE A 179 2.69 3.20 8.18
N PRO A 180 1.51 2.56 8.31
CA PRO A 180 1.40 1.31 9.05
C PRO A 180 2.32 0.25 8.45
N TYR A 181 2.92 -0.58 9.29
CA TYR A 181 3.88 -1.58 8.82
C TYR A 181 3.76 -2.91 9.55
N THR A 182 4.25 -3.94 8.87
CA THR A 182 4.54 -5.27 9.41
C THR A 182 6.06 -5.44 9.52
N GLU A 183 6.53 -6.60 9.99
CA GLU A 183 7.96 -6.90 10.05
C GLU A 183 8.65 -6.79 8.67
N ASP A 184 7.91 -7.10 7.60
CA ASP A 184 8.47 -7.24 6.25
C ASP A 184 8.11 -6.09 5.30
N THR A 185 7.09 -5.27 5.60
CA THR A 185 6.57 -4.29 4.63
C THR A 185 5.78 -3.14 5.24
N ILE A 186 5.68 -2.05 4.48
CA ILE A 186 4.92 -0.85 4.83
C ILE A 186 3.68 -0.70 3.94
N THR A 187 2.61 -0.11 4.46
CA THR A 187 1.46 0.32 3.65
C THR A 187 1.74 1.67 3.01
N VAL A 188 1.83 1.70 1.68
CA VAL A 188 1.92 2.94 0.88
C VAL A 188 0.61 3.17 0.12
N ASP A 189 -0.22 4.09 0.61
CA ASP A 189 -1.50 4.43 -0.02
C ASP A 189 -1.79 5.93 0.13
N GLY A 190 -2.33 6.55 -0.92
CA GLY A 190 -2.76 7.95 -0.88
C GLY A 190 -3.88 8.24 0.13
N ALA A 191 -4.63 7.23 0.56
CA ALA A 191 -5.64 7.36 1.61
C ALA A 191 -5.03 7.69 3.00
N ASN A 192 -3.74 7.40 3.22
CA ASN A 192 -3.04 7.69 4.47
C ASN A 192 -2.32 9.05 4.47
N ARG A 193 -2.79 9.98 3.63
CA ARG A 193 -2.19 11.31 3.49
C ARG A 193 -3.05 12.36 4.15
N VAL A 194 -2.41 13.29 4.85
CA VAL A 194 -3.05 14.46 5.45
C VAL A 194 -2.08 15.64 5.39
N ALA A 195 -2.59 16.86 5.36
CA ALA A 195 -1.77 18.05 5.40
C ALA A 195 -2.34 19.00 6.45
N GLY A 196 -1.48 19.81 7.06
CA GLY A 196 -1.86 20.84 8.00
C GLY A 196 -0.96 22.05 7.88
N THR A 197 -1.47 23.21 8.27
CA THR A 197 -0.78 24.49 8.29
C THR A 197 -0.85 25.02 9.71
N PRO A 198 0.25 25.01 10.48
CA PRO A 198 0.24 25.50 11.85
C PRO A 198 -0.18 26.97 11.86
N ILE A 199 -0.79 27.40 12.96
CA ILE A 199 -1.28 28.76 13.10
C ILE A 199 -0.09 29.72 13.09
N LYS A 200 -0.17 30.74 12.24
CA LYS A 200 0.75 31.87 12.25
C LYS A 200 0.24 32.93 13.22
N LEU A 201 1.06 33.30 14.20
CA LEU A 201 0.75 34.42 15.08
C LEU A 201 0.76 35.76 14.31
N ASP A 202 -0.19 36.62 14.63
CA ASP A 202 -0.19 38.02 14.18
C ASP A 202 0.83 38.86 14.98
N ASP A 203 1.05 38.50 16.25
CA ASP A 203 2.11 39.04 17.11
C ASP A 203 3.09 37.96 17.60
N PRO A 204 4.27 37.83 16.97
CA PRO A 204 5.32 36.92 17.44
C PRO A 204 6.28 37.56 18.44
N SER A 205 6.10 38.84 18.82
CA SER A 205 7.09 39.60 19.62
C SER A 205 7.14 39.19 21.11
N GLY A 206 6.13 38.46 21.58
CA GLY A 206 5.95 38.16 22.99
C GLY A 206 5.44 39.37 23.81
N SER A 207 4.91 40.40 23.14
CA SER A 207 4.29 41.53 23.83
C SER A 207 3.05 41.07 24.62
N PRO A 208 2.71 41.73 25.74
CA PRO A 208 1.56 41.36 26.58
C PRO A 208 0.24 41.25 25.82
N GLY A 209 -0.70 40.47 26.37
CA GLY A 209 -2.05 40.28 25.84
C GLY A 209 -2.15 39.26 24.71
N ASN A 210 -3.27 39.32 23.97
CA ASN A 210 -3.58 38.37 22.89
C ASN A 210 -2.57 38.50 21.73
N THR A 211 -2.21 37.36 21.14
CA THR A 211 -1.25 37.25 20.02
C THR A 211 -1.94 37.16 18.65
N MET A 212 -3.26 36.98 18.63
CA MET A 212 -4.08 36.93 17.41
C MET A 212 -4.95 38.18 17.30
N LEU A 213 -5.10 38.70 16.09
CA LEU A 213 -6.00 39.81 15.81
C LEU A 213 -7.45 39.38 16.04
N ILE A 214 -8.19 40.16 16.82
CA ILE A 214 -9.64 40.01 17.01
C ILE A 214 -10.39 40.69 15.86
N ALA A 215 -9.85 41.79 15.33
CA ALA A 215 -10.44 42.52 14.20
C ALA A 215 -9.37 43.27 13.39
N GLY A 216 -9.65 43.49 12.10
CA GLY A 216 -8.76 44.23 11.20
C GLY A 216 -7.61 43.39 10.64
N ASN A 217 -6.47 44.02 10.40
CA ASN A 217 -5.23 43.39 9.93
C ASN A 217 -4.01 44.11 10.54
N ILE A 218 -2.79 43.71 10.19
CA ILE A 218 -1.58 44.31 10.78
C ILE A 218 -1.35 45.80 10.41
N GLU A 219 -2.02 46.32 9.39
CA GLU A 219 -1.96 47.75 9.05
C GLU A 219 -2.87 48.59 9.95
N GLU A 220 -4.05 48.07 10.26
CA GLU A 220 -5.04 48.69 11.14
C GLU A 220 -5.86 47.58 11.83
N GLY A 221 -5.44 47.20 13.04
CA GLY A 221 -5.94 46.00 13.71
C GLY A 221 -6.10 46.16 15.22
N PHE A 222 -6.89 45.26 15.81
CA PHE A 222 -7.19 45.23 17.23
C PHE A 222 -6.99 43.83 17.80
N PHE A 223 -6.18 43.70 18.84
CA PHE A 223 -5.89 42.45 19.53
C PHE A 223 -6.75 42.23 20.79
N GLY A 224 -7.40 43.28 21.30
CA GLY A 224 -8.19 43.20 22.53
C GLY A 224 -7.68 44.11 23.64
N GLU A 225 -8.21 43.86 24.84
CA GLU A 225 -7.73 44.46 26.09
C GLU A 225 -6.65 43.59 26.74
N VAL A 226 -5.61 44.23 27.24
CA VAL A 226 -4.47 43.67 27.98
C VAL A 226 -4.64 44.08 29.44
N ALA A 227 -4.55 43.13 30.36
CA ALA A 227 -4.69 43.46 31.77
C ALA A 227 -3.60 44.44 32.23
N ALA A 228 -3.96 45.39 33.10
CA ALA A 228 -3.00 46.35 33.65
C ALA A 228 -1.83 45.66 34.37
N SER A 229 -2.06 44.48 34.95
CA SER A 229 -1.03 43.66 35.58
C SER A 229 -0.05 43.02 34.62
N GLU A 230 -0.42 42.83 33.34
CA GLU A 230 0.45 42.22 32.30
C GLU A 230 1.33 43.26 31.59
N LEU A 231 0.88 44.51 31.55
CA LEU A 231 1.62 45.62 30.94
C LEU A 231 2.16 46.59 32.00
N ILE A 232 1.30 47.45 32.54
CA ILE A 232 1.61 48.39 33.62
C ILE A 232 0.32 48.82 34.34
N THR A 233 0.32 48.83 35.68
CA THR A 233 -0.83 49.35 36.43
C THR A 233 -0.87 50.86 36.38
N GLY A 234 -2.05 51.46 36.57
CA GLY A 234 -2.15 52.92 36.60
C GLY A 234 -1.33 53.54 37.74
N ASP A 235 -1.18 52.87 38.88
CA ASP A 235 -0.30 53.32 39.96
C ASP A 235 1.18 53.25 39.59
N ALA A 236 1.59 52.18 38.90
CA ALA A 236 2.95 52.05 38.39
C ALA A 236 3.25 53.11 37.33
N LEU A 237 2.33 53.33 36.39
CA LEU A 237 2.47 54.39 35.40
C LEU A 237 2.52 55.78 36.04
N ALA A 238 1.65 56.05 37.03
CA ALA A 238 1.68 57.31 37.78
C ALA A 238 3.04 57.50 38.47
N SER A 239 3.57 56.44 39.06
CA SER A 239 4.90 56.44 39.68
C SER A 239 6.01 56.73 38.65
N GLU A 240 6.00 56.08 37.49
CA GLU A 240 6.96 56.33 36.40
C GLU A 240 6.87 57.76 35.86
N CYS A 241 5.67 58.33 35.84
CA CYS A 241 5.44 59.72 35.44
C CYS A 241 5.76 60.75 36.55
N GLY A 242 6.20 60.32 37.73
CA GLY A 242 6.48 61.20 38.87
C GLY A 242 5.23 61.81 39.53
N ILE A 243 4.07 61.19 39.34
CA ILE A 243 2.78 61.60 39.89
C ILE A 243 2.52 60.80 41.19
N SER A 244 2.00 61.48 42.21
CA SER A 244 1.62 60.80 43.47
C SER A 244 0.50 59.79 43.23
N GLN A 245 0.73 58.53 43.65
CA GLN A 245 -0.19 57.39 43.49
C GLN A 245 -1.56 57.63 44.12
N GLY A 246 -1.68 58.52 45.13
CA GLY A 246 -2.94 58.87 45.79
C GLY A 246 -4.00 59.55 44.90
N THR A 247 -3.70 59.76 43.62
CA THR A 247 -4.61 60.36 42.63
C THR A 247 -5.02 59.39 41.51
N SER A 248 -4.50 58.16 41.53
CA SER A 248 -4.77 57.15 40.50
C SER A 248 -6.19 56.60 40.67
N ILE A 249 -7.04 56.86 39.68
CA ILE A 249 -8.45 56.44 39.67
C ILE A 249 -8.70 55.20 38.79
N ASN A 250 -7.72 54.79 37.98
CA ASN A 250 -7.83 53.71 37.00
C ASN A 250 -6.67 52.69 37.12
N SER A 251 -6.21 52.39 38.33
CA SER A 251 -5.03 51.54 38.54
C SER A 251 -5.15 50.15 37.90
N THR A 252 -6.37 49.61 37.82
CA THR A 252 -6.66 48.27 37.30
C THR A 252 -7.30 48.26 35.91
N ALA A 253 -7.51 49.42 35.27
CA ALA A 253 -8.09 49.47 33.94
C ALA A 253 -7.10 48.87 32.93
N GLY A 254 -7.56 47.97 32.05
CA GLY A 254 -6.71 47.38 31.03
C GLY A 254 -6.36 48.34 29.91
N TRP A 255 -5.41 47.90 29.08
CA TRP A 255 -4.86 48.63 27.94
C TRP A 255 -5.36 48.01 26.65
N LEU A 256 -5.71 48.84 25.67
CA LEU A 256 -6.10 48.32 24.36
C LEU A 256 -4.84 48.08 23.51
N LYS A 257 -4.71 46.89 22.94
CA LYS A 257 -3.61 46.51 22.05
C LYS A 257 -4.04 46.57 20.60
N PHE A 258 -3.25 47.25 19.77
CA PHE A 258 -3.57 47.50 18.37
C PHE A 258 -2.41 47.15 17.44
N ALA A 259 -2.72 46.94 16.18
CA ALA A 259 -1.77 47.03 15.09
C ALA A 259 -2.00 48.35 14.34
N TYR A 260 -0.93 49.08 14.05
CA TYR A 260 -0.97 50.28 13.23
C TYR A 260 0.27 50.40 12.35
N LYS A 261 0.07 50.55 11.04
CA LYS A 261 1.13 50.68 10.02
C LYS A 261 2.16 49.55 10.05
N GLY A 262 1.71 48.31 10.32
CA GLY A 262 2.57 47.14 10.40
C GLY A 262 3.30 46.99 11.73
N GLU A 263 3.10 47.89 12.70
CA GLU A 263 3.69 47.81 14.04
C GLU A 263 2.62 47.54 15.11
N ILE A 264 3.02 46.83 16.15
CA ILE A 264 2.16 46.49 17.30
C ILE A 264 2.35 47.55 18.38
N GLN A 265 1.25 48.06 18.92
CA GLN A 265 1.18 49.19 19.85
C GLN A 265 0.42 48.82 21.12
#